data_AF-A0AAV5J5P6-F1
#
_entry.id   AF-A0AAV5J5P6-F1
#
_cell.length_a   1.000
_cell.length_b   1.000
_cell.length_c   1.000
_cell.angle_alpha   90.00
_cell.angle_beta   90.00
_cell.angle_gamma   90.00
#
_symmetry.space_group_name_H-M   'P 1'
#
loop_
_entity.id
_entity.type
_entity.pdbx_description
1 polymer ?
#
loop_
_entity_poly.entity_id
_entity_poly.type
_entity_poly.pdbx_seq_one_letter_code
_entity_poly.pdbx_strand_id
1 'polypeptide(L)'
;MAYIIWIFQTGLSGSSAIVCAALSCLLDFYKVRHLVKVEVRPSLILSAEQELGIVAGLQDRVAQVYGGLVYMDFSKENMDNLGHGIYTPMDISLLPPLHLIYAENPSDSGKLHSTVRQRWLNGDEFIISSMQEVATVAEEGRTAILAKNYQKLAELMNHNFDLRRQDLSNCLLISIHIFIS
;
A
#
# COMPACT_ATOMS: atom_id res chain seq x y z
N MET A 1 -9.31 5.74 -24.30
CA MET A 1 -9.55 4.54 -23.47
C MET A 1 -9.27 4.96 -22.03
N ALA A 2 -10.07 4.55 -21.04
CA ALA A 2 -9.89 4.98 -19.65
C ALA A 2 -9.42 3.81 -18.78
N TYR A 3 -8.46 4.07 -17.88
CA TYR A 3 -7.71 3.05 -17.15
C TYR A 3 -7.56 3.42 -15.67
N ILE A 4 -7.82 2.49 -14.74
CA ILE A 4 -8.25 2.81 -13.36
C ILE A 4 -7.35 2.17 -12.29
N ILE A 5 -7.06 2.93 -11.22
CA ILE A 5 -6.53 2.41 -9.94
C ILE A 5 -7.20 3.11 -8.74
N TRP A 6 -7.26 2.43 -7.59
CA TRP A 6 -7.61 3.00 -6.26
C TRP A 6 -6.74 2.46 -5.11
N ILE A 7 -6.67 3.25 -4.05
CA ILE A 7 -6.15 2.93 -2.70
C ILE A 7 -7.37 2.82 -1.73
N PHE A 8 -7.26 2.13 -0.60
CA PHE A 8 -8.38 1.92 0.34
C PHE A 8 -8.49 2.96 1.47
N GLN A 9 -9.74 3.16 1.91
CA GLN A 9 -10.29 4.12 2.89
C GLN A 9 -9.80 5.59 2.77
N THR A 10 -10.74 6.45 2.34
CA THR A 10 -10.50 7.77 1.70
C THR A 10 -9.47 7.79 0.56
N GLY A 11 -8.93 6.63 0.17
CA GLY A 11 -7.84 6.50 -0.80
C GLY A 11 -6.49 7.01 -0.31
N LEU A 12 -6.37 7.41 0.96
CA LEU A 12 -5.23 8.20 1.47
C LEU A 12 -4.78 7.80 2.89
N SER A 13 -5.41 6.78 3.51
CA SER A 13 -5.07 6.24 4.85
C SER A 13 -4.88 7.29 5.95
N GLY A 14 -5.87 8.18 6.10
CA GLY A 14 -5.80 9.32 7.02
C GLY A 14 -5.66 8.96 8.51
N SER A 15 -6.06 7.76 8.94
CA SER A 15 -5.91 7.31 10.33
C SER A 15 -4.45 7.04 10.69
N SER A 16 -3.76 6.22 9.89
CA SER A 16 -2.35 5.88 10.11
C SER A 16 -1.43 7.10 9.94
N ALA A 17 -1.81 8.05 9.07
CA ALA A 17 -1.11 9.31 8.90
C ALA A 17 -1.05 10.14 10.20
N ILE A 18 -2.10 10.13 11.02
CA ILE A 18 -2.12 10.80 12.33
C ILE A 18 -1.10 10.15 13.28
N VAL A 19 -1.01 8.83 13.30
CA VAL A 19 -0.05 8.09 14.15
C VAL A 19 1.38 8.27 13.66
N CYS A 20 1.60 8.31 12.34
CA CYS A 20 2.90 8.62 11.73
C CYS A 20 3.36 10.06 12.03
N ALA A 21 2.44 11.02 12.00
CA ALA A 21 2.71 12.40 12.41
C ALA A 21 3.03 12.50 13.91
N ALA A 22 2.25 11.82 14.77
CA ALA A 22 2.50 11.77 16.21
C ALA A 22 3.88 11.17 16.54
N LEU A 23 4.25 10.03 15.94
CA LEU A 23 5.58 9.46 16.10
C LEU A 23 6.67 10.43 15.62
N SER A 24 6.48 11.08 14.47
CA SER A 24 7.42 12.08 13.96
C SER A 24 7.65 13.23 14.94
N CYS A 25 6.58 13.81 15.48
CA CYS A 25 6.68 14.87 16.50
C CYS A 25 7.41 14.41 17.76
N LEU A 26 7.17 13.17 18.23
CA LEU A 26 7.86 12.60 19.38
C LEU A 26 9.36 12.39 19.11
N LEU A 27 9.73 11.87 17.94
CA LEU A 27 11.12 11.64 17.53
C LEU A 27 11.93 12.95 17.49
N ASP A 28 11.32 14.07 17.10
CA ASP A 28 11.96 15.38 17.05
C ASP A 28 11.95 16.09 18.42
N PHE A 29 10.84 16.03 19.16
CA PHE A 29 10.73 16.61 20.51
C PHE A 29 11.77 16.03 21.47
N TYR A 30 11.92 14.70 21.49
CA TYR A 30 12.96 14.02 22.28
C TYR A 30 14.32 13.99 21.57
N LYS A 31 14.43 14.50 20.33
CA LYS A 31 15.65 14.56 19.50
C LYS A 31 16.26 13.19 19.15
N VAL A 32 15.50 12.11 19.29
CA VAL A 32 15.92 10.71 19.07
C VAL A 32 15.70 10.21 17.64
N ARG A 33 15.23 11.04 16.70
CA ARG A 33 15.02 10.65 15.27
C ARG A 33 16.23 9.94 14.63
N HIS A 34 17.45 10.28 15.04
CA HIS A 34 18.69 9.68 14.55
C HIS A 34 19.00 8.29 15.13
N LEU A 35 18.42 7.94 16.29
CA LEU A 35 18.54 6.61 16.91
C LEU A 35 17.52 5.62 16.31
N VAL A 36 16.33 6.12 15.96
CA VAL A 36 15.26 5.30 15.37
C VAL A 36 15.40 5.28 13.85
N LYS A 37 16.08 4.23 13.36
CA LYS A 37 16.20 3.85 11.93
C LYS A 37 14.88 4.01 11.17
N VAL A 38 14.95 4.53 9.95
CA VAL A 38 13.75 4.88 9.16
C VAL A 38 12.93 3.65 8.76
N GLU A 39 13.62 2.54 8.53
CA GLU A 39 13.09 1.22 8.20
C GLU A 39 12.19 0.64 9.32
N VAL A 40 12.45 1.02 10.57
CA VAL A 40 11.78 0.47 11.76
C VAL A 40 10.53 1.28 12.14
N ARG A 41 10.45 2.55 11.73
CA ARG A 41 9.32 3.45 12.08
C ARG A 41 7.95 2.93 11.59
N PRO A 42 7.80 2.35 10.39
CA PRO A 42 6.52 1.77 9.95
C PRO A 42 6.01 0.66 10.87
N SER A 43 6.91 -0.20 11.35
CA SER A 43 6.58 -1.29 12.28
C SER A 43 6.22 -0.76 13.67
N LEU A 44 6.88 0.30 14.16
CA LEU A 44 6.53 0.96 15.42
C LEU A 44 5.12 1.59 15.37
N ILE A 45 4.78 2.26 14.25
CA ILE A 45 3.43 2.81 14.04
C ILE A 45 2.39 1.68 14.06
N LEU A 46 2.65 0.59 13.32
CA LEU A 46 1.75 -0.55 13.25
C LEU A 46 1.57 -1.25 14.62
N SER A 47 2.62 -1.36 15.43
CA SER A 47 2.55 -1.93 16.79
C SER A 47 1.64 -1.10 17.70
N ALA A 48 1.81 0.22 17.71
CA ALA A 48 0.99 1.12 18.53
C ALA A 48 -0.50 1.06 18.14
N GLU A 49 -0.82 0.87 16.86
CA GLU A 49 -2.20 0.67 16.40
C GLU A 49 -2.76 -0.73 16.75
N GLN A 50 -1.92 -1.76 16.73
CA GLN A 50 -2.30 -3.11 17.17
C GLN A 50 -2.59 -3.16 18.69
N GLU A 51 -1.85 -2.41 19.50
CA GLU A 51 -2.14 -2.21 20.94
C GLU A 51 -3.49 -1.51 21.17
N LEU A 52 -3.93 -0.66 20.24
CA LEU A 52 -5.28 -0.07 20.21
C LEU A 52 -6.34 -0.99 19.58
N GLY A 53 -6.00 -2.24 19.24
CA GLY A 53 -6.90 -3.24 18.64
C GLY A 53 -7.18 -3.03 17.14
N ILE A 54 -6.45 -2.13 16.47
CA ILE A 54 -6.66 -1.80 15.06
C ILE A 54 -5.92 -2.80 14.17
N VAL A 55 -6.66 -3.53 13.33
CA VAL A 55 -6.08 -4.46 12.35
C VAL A 55 -5.78 -3.71 11.04
N ALA A 56 -4.49 -3.51 10.74
CA ALA A 56 -4.02 -2.80 9.56
C ALA A 56 -2.81 -3.48 8.89
N GLY A 57 -2.47 -3.05 7.67
CA GLY A 57 -1.30 -3.48 6.91
C GLY A 57 -0.12 -2.50 7.01
N LEU A 58 1.08 -2.93 6.63
CA LEU A 58 2.30 -2.14 6.81
C LEU A 58 2.52 -1.05 5.72
N GLN A 59 1.92 -1.22 4.53
CA GLN A 59 2.15 -0.41 3.32
C GLN A 59 1.98 1.11 3.54
N ASP A 60 0.82 1.55 4.05
CA ASP A 60 0.52 2.97 4.27
C ASP A 60 1.59 3.67 5.12
N ARG A 61 2.08 2.97 6.14
CA ARG A 61 3.00 3.49 7.15
C ARG A 61 4.40 3.63 6.57
N VAL A 62 4.79 2.75 5.63
CA VAL A 62 6.02 2.92 4.83
C VAL A 62 5.87 4.15 3.93
N ALA A 63 4.75 4.29 3.20
CA ALA A 63 4.52 5.45 2.33
C ALA A 63 4.56 6.79 3.10
N GLN A 64 3.99 6.83 4.31
CA GLN A 64 3.96 8.03 5.16
C GLN A 64 5.30 8.35 5.81
N VAL A 65 6.09 7.33 6.21
CA VAL A 65 7.41 7.51 6.83
C VAL A 65 8.46 7.98 5.83
N TYR A 66 8.42 7.46 4.61
CA TYR A 66 9.41 7.76 3.56
C TYR A 66 9.00 8.95 2.68
N GLY A 67 7.72 9.06 2.36
CA GLY A 67 7.20 10.04 1.39
C GLY A 67 7.62 9.75 -0.06
N GLY A 68 7.10 10.55 -0.99
CA GLY A 68 7.43 10.45 -2.41
C GLY A 68 6.99 9.13 -3.05
N LEU A 69 7.84 8.58 -3.91
CA LEU A 69 7.63 7.28 -4.58
C LEU A 69 8.54 6.23 -3.93
N VAL A 70 7.96 5.10 -3.53
CA VAL A 70 8.68 4.02 -2.81
C VAL A 70 8.26 2.68 -3.39
N TYR A 71 9.24 1.86 -3.80
CA TYR A 71 9.03 0.43 -4.02
C TYR A 71 9.21 -0.32 -2.69
N MET A 72 8.32 -1.25 -2.40
CA MET A 72 8.28 -1.95 -1.11
C MET A 72 8.27 -3.45 -1.35
N ASP A 73 9.29 -4.14 -0.85
CA ASP A 73 9.29 -5.60 -0.76
C ASP A 73 8.96 -6.03 0.68
N PHE A 74 7.96 -6.90 0.81
CA PHE A 74 7.53 -7.53 2.05
C PHE A 74 7.70 -9.06 1.99
N SER A 75 8.58 -9.56 1.12
CA SER A 75 8.91 -10.97 1.01
C SER A 75 9.27 -11.56 2.37
N LYS A 76 8.81 -12.80 2.60
CA LYS A 76 8.93 -13.45 3.91
C LYS A 76 10.39 -13.54 4.38
N GLU A 77 11.32 -13.82 3.46
CA GLU A 77 12.76 -13.87 3.77
C GLU A 77 13.27 -12.55 4.34
N ASN A 78 12.93 -11.41 3.73
CA ASN A 78 13.35 -10.10 4.23
C ASN A 78 12.66 -9.74 5.56
N MET A 79 11.36 -10.03 5.68
CA MET A 79 10.62 -9.80 6.93
C MET A 79 11.16 -10.63 8.10
N ASP A 80 11.45 -11.92 7.88
CA ASP A 80 11.95 -12.84 8.92
C ASP A 80 13.42 -12.53 9.29
N ASN A 81 14.26 -12.14 8.32
CA ASN A 81 15.69 -11.85 8.55
C ASN A 81 15.97 -10.46 9.13
N LEU A 82 15.17 -9.44 8.76
CA LEU A 82 15.42 -8.03 9.12
C LEU A 82 14.41 -7.47 10.15
N GLY A 83 13.27 -8.13 10.36
CA GLY A 83 12.14 -7.59 11.14
C GLY A 83 11.38 -6.47 10.43
N HIS A 84 11.71 -6.17 9.17
CA HIS A 84 11.08 -5.16 8.31
C HIS A 84 11.27 -5.53 6.83
N GLY A 85 10.50 -4.88 5.96
CA GLY A 85 10.63 -5.05 4.50
C GLY A 85 11.81 -4.25 3.93
N ILE A 86 12.10 -4.45 2.64
CA ILE A 86 13.04 -3.59 1.92
C ILE A 86 12.26 -2.44 1.28
N TYR A 87 12.60 -1.22 1.66
CA TYR A 87 11.94 0.00 1.20
C TYR A 87 12.92 0.81 0.35
N THR A 88 12.64 0.89 -0.95
CA THR A 88 13.51 1.55 -1.94
C THR A 88 12.84 2.84 -2.43
N PRO A 89 13.30 4.02 -1.99
CA PRO A 89 12.89 5.29 -2.58
C PRO A 89 13.23 5.33 -4.07
N MET A 90 12.35 5.91 -4.87
CA MET A 90 12.54 6.10 -6.31
C MET A 90 12.27 7.56 -6.68
N ASP A 91 12.86 8.03 -7.78
CA ASP A 91 12.66 9.41 -8.23
C ASP A 91 11.21 9.63 -8.70
N ILE A 92 10.58 10.66 -8.17
CA ILE A 92 9.22 11.11 -8.51
C ILE A 92 9.17 11.56 -9.98
N SER A 93 10.28 12.04 -10.58
CA SER A 93 10.37 12.43 -12.00
C SER A 93 10.24 11.26 -12.99
N LEU A 94 10.20 10.02 -12.49
CA LEU A 94 9.87 8.85 -13.30
C LEU A 94 8.37 8.75 -13.58
N LEU A 95 7.50 9.29 -12.72
CA LEU A 95 6.05 9.21 -12.88
C LEU A 95 5.55 10.09 -14.03
N PRO A 96 4.55 9.63 -14.81
CA PRO A 96 3.82 10.48 -15.74
C PRO A 96 2.84 11.40 -14.97
N PRO A 97 2.20 12.38 -15.64
CA PRO A 97 1.13 13.15 -15.02
C PRO A 97 -0.01 12.25 -14.52
N LEU A 98 -0.37 12.42 -13.24
CA LEU A 98 -1.41 11.64 -12.56
C LEU A 98 -2.64 12.50 -12.29
N HIS A 99 -3.81 12.07 -12.76
CA HIS A 99 -5.09 12.76 -12.51
C HIS A 99 -5.85 12.07 -11.37
N LEU A 100 -6.31 12.85 -10.38
CA LEU A 100 -7.09 12.38 -9.25
C LEU A 100 -8.59 12.65 -9.46
N ILE A 101 -9.45 11.62 -9.45
CA ILE A 101 -10.91 11.79 -9.37
C ILE A 101 -11.44 11.23 -8.05
N TYR A 102 -11.99 12.13 -7.23
CA TYR A 102 -12.68 11.83 -5.98
C TYR A 102 -14.18 11.65 -6.21
N ALA A 103 -14.80 10.76 -5.44
CA ALA A 103 -16.24 10.56 -5.38
C ALA A 103 -16.65 10.24 -3.93
N GLU A 104 -17.74 10.86 -3.46
CA GLU A 104 -18.29 10.57 -2.14
C GLU A 104 -19.10 9.28 -2.18
N ASN A 105 -18.56 8.21 -1.59
CA ASN A 105 -19.27 6.95 -1.43
C ASN A 105 -18.85 6.29 -0.09
N PRO A 106 -19.73 6.16 0.92
CA PRO A 106 -19.37 5.59 2.21
C PRO A 106 -19.35 4.05 2.16
N SER A 107 -18.19 3.44 2.43
CA SER A 107 -18.08 1.99 2.62
C SER A 107 -17.10 1.61 3.74
N ASP A 108 -17.30 0.42 4.30
CA ASP A 108 -16.67 -0.07 5.54
C ASP A 108 -15.54 -1.05 5.22
N SER A 109 -14.32 -0.53 5.04
CA SER A 109 -13.15 -1.31 4.63
C SER A 109 -12.70 -2.34 5.67
N GLY A 110 -12.96 -2.12 6.96
CA GLY A 110 -12.48 -2.99 8.05
C GLY A 110 -12.96 -4.43 7.91
N LYS A 111 -14.23 -4.60 7.49
CA LYS A 111 -14.86 -5.91 7.23
C LYS A 111 -14.29 -6.63 5.99
N LEU A 112 -13.69 -5.88 5.06
CA LEU A 112 -13.08 -6.43 3.84
C LEU A 112 -11.72 -7.03 4.16
N HIS A 113 -10.87 -6.27 4.85
CA HIS A 113 -9.52 -6.69 5.25
C HIS A 113 -9.55 -7.93 6.16
N SER A 114 -10.50 -8.03 7.09
CA SER A 114 -10.66 -9.24 7.92
C SER A 114 -11.03 -10.46 7.08
N THR A 115 -11.93 -10.32 6.10
CA THR A 115 -12.42 -11.43 5.28
C THR A 115 -11.32 -12.02 4.39
N VAL A 116 -10.56 -11.16 3.69
CA VAL A 116 -9.43 -11.59 2.83
C VAL A 116 -8.34 -12.26 3.67
N ARG A 117 -7.99 -11.68 4.84
CA ARG A 117 -6.99 -12.26 5.75
C ARG A 117 -7.41 -13.65 6.27
N GLN A 118 -8.70 -13.85 6.57
CA GLN A 118 -9.20 -15.16 7.01
C GLN A 118 -9.14 -16.20 5.88
N ARG A 119 -9.52 -15.85 4.64
CA ARG A 119 -9.37 -16.77 3.49
C ARG A 119 -7.91 -17.19 3.27
N TRP A 120 -6.97 -16.24 3.30
CA TRP A 120 -5.53 -16.54 3.23
C TRP A 120 -5.07 -17.47 4.36
N LEU A 121 -5.44 -17.19 5.62
CA LEU A 121 -5.07 -18.03 6.78
C LEU A 121 -5.67 -19.45 6.71
N ASN A 122 -6.81 -19.61 6.05
CA ASN A 122 -7.45 -20.91 5.82
C ASN A 122 -6.85 -21.69 4.63
N GLY A 123 -5.83 -21.15 3.94
CA GLY A 123 -5.18 -21.84 2.80
C GLY A 123 -5.97 -21.78 1.49
N ASP A 124 -6.83 -20.77 1.30
CA ASP A 124 -7.61 -20.56 0.08
C ASP A 124 -6.70 -20.34 -1.14
N GLU A 125 -6.52 -21.37 -1.98
CA GLU A 125 -5.59 -21.38 -3.11
C GLU A 125 -5.80 -20.20 -4.07
N PHE A 126 -7.06 -19.79 -4.29
CA PHE A 126 -7.40 -18.66 -5.16
C PHE A 126 -6.90 -17.33 -4.57
N ILE A 127 -7.09 -17.10 -3.26
CA ILE A 127 -6.54 -15.91 -2.59
C ILE A 127 -5.01 -15.97 -2.53
N ILE A 128 -4.40 -17.17 -2.46
CA ILE A 128 -2.95 -17.31 -2.52
C ILE A 128 -2.41 -16.96 -3.91
N SER A 129 -3.03 -17.44 -4.99
CA SER A 129 -2.61 -17.11 -6.36
C SER A 129 -2.85 -15.64 -6.71
N SER A 130 -4.00 -15.05 -6.36
CA SER A 130 -4.28 -13.62 -6.58
C SER A 130 -3.22 -12.73 -5.93
N MET A 131 -2.77 -13.05 -4.72
CA MET A 131 -1.75 -12.26 -4.00
C MET A 131 -0.35 -12.43 -4.60
N GLN A 132 -0.01 -13.62 -5.11
CA GLN A 132 1.22 -13.83 -5.88
C GLN A 132 1.21 -13.01 -7.18
N GLU A 133 0.07 -12.99 -7.88
CA GLU A 133 -0.09 -12.23 -9.12
C GLU A 133 -0.02 -10.71 -8.88
N VAL A 134 -0.64 -10.20 -7.80
CA VAL A 134 -0.51 -8.79 -7.37
C VAL A 134 0.95 -8.44 -7.03
N ALA A 135 1.75 -9.36 -6.49
CA ALA A 135 3.18 -9.14 -6.26
C ALA A 135 3.96 -9.04 -7.58
N THR A 136 3.72 -9.96 -8.54
CA THR A 136 4.31 -9.91 -9.90
C THR A 136 3.97 -8.59 -10.61
N VAL A 137 2.72 -8.13 -10.51
CA VAL A 137 2.28 -6.86 -11.10
C VAL A 137 3.00 -5.65 -10.48
N ALA A 138 3.36 -5.70 -9.20
CA ALA A 138 4.16 -4.65 -8.55
C ALA A 138 5.61 -4.62 -9.05
N GLU A 139 6.23 -5.78 -9.30
CA GLU A 139 7.58 -5.88 -9.87
C GLU A 139 7.63 -5.45 -11.35
N GLU A 140 6.67 -5.91 -12.16
CA GLU A 140 6.50 -5.42 -13.54
C GLU A 140 6.21 -3.91 -13.54
N GLY A 141 5.40 -3.41 -12.60
CA GLY A 141 5.06 -1.99 -12.47
C GLY A 141 6.28 -1.12 -12.17
N ARG A 142 7.13 -1.56 -11.24
CA ARG A 142 8.44 -0.93 -10.96
C ARG A 142 9.29 -0.89 -12.22
N THR A 143 9.35 -1.99 -12.97
CA THR A 143 10.13 -2.10 -14.20
C THR A 143 9.60 -1.17 -15.29
N ALA A 144 8.28 -1.06 -15.45
CA ALA A 144 7.64 -0.12 -16.37
C ALA A 144 7.91 1.35 -16.01
N ILE A 145 7.88 1.71 -14.72
CA ILE A 145 8.23 3.06 -14.23
C ILE A 145 9.70 3.39 -14.55
N LEU A 146 10.64 2.48 -14.24
CA LEU A 146 12.07 2.68 -14.51
C LEU A 146 12.37 2.81 -16.01
N ALA A 147 11.67 2.05 -16.85
CA ALA A 147 11.76 2.13 -18.31
C ALA A 147 10.96 3.30 -18.94
N LYS A 148 10.22 4.09 -18.13
CA LYS A 148 9.24 5.10 -18.58
C LYS A 148 8.21 4.57 -19.59
N ASN A 149 7.88 3.27 -19.52
CA ASN A 149 6.86 2.63 -20.35
C ASN A 149 5.47 2.84 -19.75
N TYR A 150 4.94 4.05 -19.94
CA TYR A 150 3.66 4.47 -19.36
C TYR A 150 2.44 3.69 -19.90
N GLN A 151 2.52 3.14 -21.12
CA GLN A 151 1.47 2.25 -21.64
C GLN A 151 1.42 0.94 -20.84
N LYS A 152 2.54 0.23 -20.71
CA LYS A 152 2.61 -1.02 -19.91
C LYS A 152 2.28 -0.76 -18.44
N LEU A 153 2.66 0.40 -17.89
CA LEU A 153 2.24 0.82 -16.56
C LEU A 153 0.71 0.93 -16.46
N ALA A 154 0.05 1.62 -17.39
CA ALA A 154 -1.41 1.71 -17.41
C ALA A 154 -2.09 0.33 -17.57
N GLU A 155 -1.57 -0.55 -18.43
CA GLU A 155 -2.04 -1.94 -18.58
C GLU A 155 -1.99 -2.70 -17.24
N LEU A 156 -0.85 -2.65 -16.54
CA LEU A 156 -0.64 -3.27 -15.23
C LEU A 156 -1.55 -2.68 -14.14
N MET A 157 -1.79 -1.36 -14.18
CA MET A 157 -2.69 -0.68 -13.25
C MET A 157 -4.12 -1.24 -13.34
N ASN A 158 -4.64 -1.45 -14.56
CA ASN A 158 -5.95 -2.10 -14.77
C ASN A 158 -5.94 -3.56 -14.29
N HIS A 159 -4.90 -4.32 -14.62
CA HIS A 159 -4.85 -5.74 -14.27
C HIS A 159 -4.94 -5.95 -12.75
N ASN A 160 -4.18 -5.17 -11.98
CA ASN A 160 -4.28 -5.14 -10.52
C ASN A 160 -5.64 -4.61 -10.00
N PHE A 161 -6.40 -3.81 -10.75
CA PHE A 161 -7.78 -3.45 -10.41
C PHE A 161 -8.75 -4.62 -10.64
N ASP A 162 -8.64 -5.31 -11.78
CA ASP A 162 -9.53 -6.43 -12.13
C ASP A 162 -9.27 -7.68 -11.27
N LEU A 163 -8.04 -7.95 -10.84
CA LEU A 163 -7.72 -8.98 -9.84
C LEU A 163 -8.45 -8.70 -8.51
N ARG A 164 -8.31 -7.48 -7.97
CA ARG A 164 -8.99 -7.07 -6.73
C ARG A 164 -10.51 -7.13 -6.84
N ARG A 165 -11.06 -6.88 -8.03
CA ARG A 165 -12.50 -6.99 -8.31
C ARG A 165 -13.00 -8.44 -8.29
N GLN A 166 -12.17 -9.40 -8.68
CA GLN A 166 -12.47 -10.83 -8.59
C GLN A 166 -12.41 -11.31 -7.12
N ASP A 167 -11.37 -10.93 -6.38
CA ASP A 167 -11.22 -11.23 -4.95
C ASP A 167 -12.36 -10.67 -4.07
N LEU A 168 -12.80 -9.43 -4.35
CA LEU A 168 -13.76 -8.67 -3.55
C LEU A 168 -15.20 -8.70 -4.11
N SER A 169 -15.53 -9.71 -4.92
CA SER A 169 -16.74 -9.83 -5.76
C SER A 169 -18.11 -9.83 -5.04
N ASN A 170 -18.17 -9.48 -3.75
CA ASN A 170 -19.40 -9.41 -2.97
C ASN A 170 -19.47 -8.20 -2.00
N CYS A 171 -18.65 -7.14 -2.18
CA CYS A 171 -18.64 -5.96 -1.30
C CYS A 171 -18.42 -4.62 -2.03
N LEU A 172 -19.04 -3.55 -1.50
CA LEU A 172 -19.00 -2.21 -2.10
C LEU A 172 -17.62 -1.55 -1.98
N LEU A 173 -17.01 -1.27 -3.13
CA LEU A 173 -15.81 -0.45 -3.22
C LEU A 173 -16.14 1.03 -3.02
N ILE A 174 -15.45 1.70 -2.10
CA ILE A 174 -15.19 3.13 -2.26
C ILE A 174 -14.25 3.25 -3.45
N SER A 175 -14.83 3.40 -4.64
CA SER A 175 -14.07 3.93 -5.75
C SER A 175 -13.84 5.41 -5.45
N ILE A 176 -12.59 5.67 -4.94
CA ILE A 176 -10.29 7.29 -5.50
C ILE A 176 -9.29 7.12 -6.75
N HIS A 177 -9.64 7.72 -7.90
CA HIS A 177 -9.13 7.24 -9.19
C HIS A 177 -7.83 7.95 -9.50
N ILE A 178 -6.77 7.19 -9.78
CA ILE A 178 -5.51 7.73 -10.29
C ILE A 178 -5.34 7.27 -11.74
N PHE A 179 -5.38 8.22 -12.69
CA PHE A 179 -5.22 7.98 -14.12
C PHE A 179 -3.86 8.48 -14.64
N ILE A 180 -3.30 7.76 -15.61
CA ILE A 180 -2.18 8.20 -16.47
C ILE A 180 -2.77 8.81 -17.75
N SER A 181 -2.04 9.78 -18.35
CA SER A 181 -2.39 10.43 -19.62
C SER A 181 -1.94 9.62 -20.84
#